data_AF-A0A933NL88-F1
#
_entry.id   AF-A0A933NL88-F1
#
_cell.length_a   1.000
_cell.length_b   1.000
_cell.length_c   1.000
_cell.angle_alpha   90.00
_cell.angle_beta   90.00
_cell.angle_gamma   90.00
#
_symmetry.space_group_name_H-M   'P 1'
#
loop_
_entity.id
_entity.type
_entity.pdbx_description
1 polymer ?
#
loop_
_entity_poly.entity_id
_entity_poly.type
_entity_poly.pdbx_seq_one_letter_code
_entity_poly.pdbx_strand_id
1 'polypeptide(L)' 'MGSWLESVIRAAFSTRRKQVWRALAEGLELKPDSVKAALVRLDISPTARAEELAPERFPALALELSGPDRERPTTGVT' A
#
# COMPACT_ATOMS: atom_id res chain seq x y z
N MET A 1 -17.16 10.82 1.57
CA MET A 1 -15.73 11.11 1.32
C MET A 1 -14.94 10.06 2.09
N GLY A 2 -14.54 8.95 1.44
CA GLY A 2 -13.84 7.86 2.15
C GLY A 2 -12.48 8.35 2.63
N SER A 3 -12.11 8.01 3.86
CA SER A 3 -10.80 8.30 4.41
C SER A 3 -9.70 7.58 3.62
N TRP A 4 -8.50 8.15 3.58
CA TRP A 4 -7.35 7.55 2.90
C TRP A 4 -7.07 6.11 3.39
N LEU A 5 -7.27 5.88 4.68
CA LEU A 5 -7.18 4.56 5.31
C LEU A 5 -8.12 3.52 4.68
N GLU A 6 -9.38 3.90 4.40
CA GLU A 6 -10.35 2.98 3.77
C GLU A 6 -9.90 2.57 2.36
N SER A 7 -9.31 3.49 1.60
CA SER A 7 -8.75 3.16 0.28
C SER A 7 -7.56 2.20 0.38
N VAL A 8 -6.67 2.40 1.38
CA VAL A 8 -5.53 1.49 1.65
C VAL A 8 -6.01 0.10 2.05
N ILE A 9 -6.98 0.01 2.96
CA ILE A 9 -7.58 -1.26 3.37
C ILE A 9 -8.25 -1.92 2.17
N ARG A 10 -9.10 -1.20 1.44
CA ARG A 10 -9.80 -1.75 0.26
C ARG A 10 -8.82 -2.27 -0.79
N ALA A 11 -7.75 -1.53 -1.08
CA ALA A 11 -6.72 -1.95 -2.03
C ALA A 11 -5.96 -3.19 -1.53
N ALA A 12 -5.53 -3.22 -0.27
CA ALA A 12 -4.83 -4.36 0.33
C ALA A 12 -5.67 -5.65 0.27
N PHE A 13 -6.98 -5.56 0.48
CA PHE A 13 -7.91 -6.69 0.41
C PHE A 13 -8.53 -6.90 -0.98
N SER A 14 -8.21 -6.07 -1.97
CA SER A 14 -8.79 -6.17 -3.32
C SER A 14 -8.37 -7.43 -4.07
N THR A 15 -7.26 -8.08 -3.67
CA THR A 15 -6.81 -9.32 -4.29
C THR A 15 -6.44 -10.37 -3.25
N ARG A 16 -7.22 -11.45 -3.19
CA ARG A 16 -6.95 -12.60 -2.32
C ARG A 16 -5.65 -13.29 -2.76
N ARG A 17 -4.78 -13.65 -1.79
CA ARG A 17 -3.50 -14.39 -1.99
C ARG A 17 -2.32 -13.61 -2.62
N LYS A 18 -2.49 -12.36 -3.06
CA LYS A 18 -1.35 -11.52 -3.49
C LYS A 18 -0.61 -10.96 -2.27
N GLN A 19 0.68 -10.69 -2.44
CA GLN A 19 1.47 -9.96 -1.44
C GLN A 19 0.90 -8.54 -1.27
N VAL A 20 0.88 -8.02 -0.05
CA VAL A 20 0.22 -6.75 0.28
C VAL A 20 0.75 -5.58 -0.55
N TRP A 21 2.07 -5.56 -0.85
CA TRP A 21 2.64 -4.52 -1.71
C TRP A 21 2.14 -4.55 -3.14
N ARG A 22 1.84 -5.74 -3.70
CA ARG A 22 1.28 -5.86 -5.06
C ARG A 22 -0.14 -5.35 -5.09
N ALA A 23 -0.95 -5.77 -4.12
CA ALA A 23 -2.33 -5.34 -3.99
C ALA A 23 -2.44 -3.80 -3.81
N LEU A 24 -1.55 -3.21 -3.02
CA LEU A 24 -1.48 -1.76 -2.81
C LEU A 24 -0.94 -1.01 -4.03
N ALA A 25 0.13 -1.51 -4.68
CA ALA A 25 0.68 -0.89 -5.88
C ALA A 25 -0.33 -0.89 -7.04
N GLU A 26 -1.02 -2.02 -7.27
CA GLU A 26 -2.06 -2.12 -8.29
C GLU A 26 -3.33 -1.33 -7.90
N GLY A 27 -3.78 -1.43 -6.64
CA GLY A 27 -5.06 -0.84 -6.20
C GLY A 27 -5.02 0.66 -5.89
N LEU A 28 -3.83 1.23 -5.67
CA LEU A 28 -3.63 2.67 -5.43
C LEU A 28 -2.72 3.32 -6.49
N GLU A 29 -2.34 2.58 -7.53
CA GLU A 29 -1.46 3.03 -8.62
C GLU A 29 -0.12 3.61 -8.10
N LEU A 30 0.43 2.98 -7.07
CA LEU A 30 1.68 3.39 -6.42
C LEU A 30 2.87 2.61 -6.98
N LYS A 31 4.07 3.20 -6.91
CA LYS A 31 5.30 2.49 -7.26
C LYS A 31 5.53 1.32 -6.30
N PRO A 32 5.83 0.11 -6.80
CA PRO A 32 6.05 -1.05 -5.95
C PRO A 32 7.23 -0.87 -4.99
N ASP A 33 8.27 -0.14 -5.38
CA ASP A 33 9.43 0.15 -4.54
C ASP A 33 9.09 1.07 -3.36
N SER A 34 8.28 2.11 -3.56
CA SER A 34 7.78 2.98 -2.48
C SER A 34 6.94 2.20 -1.48
N VAL A 35 6.06 1.32 -1.96
CA VAL A 35 5.21 0.49 -1.07
C VAL A 35 6.07 -0.50 -0.28
N LYS A 36 7.06 -1.15 -0.92
CA LYS A 36 8.00 -2.03 -0.21
C LYS A 36 8.83 -1.28 0.83
N ALA A 37 9.31 -0.08 0.49
CA ALA A 37 10.06 0.77 1.42
C ALA A 37 9.21 1.17 2.63
N ALA A 38 7.93 1.51 2.42
CA ALA A 38 6.99 1.79 3.51
C ALA A 38 6.75 0.56 4.40
N LEU A 39 6.61 -0.64 3.82
CA LEU A 39 6.48 -1.88 4.59
C LEU A 39 7.75 -2.15 5.41
N VAL A 40 8.93 -2.01 4.82
CA VAL A 40 10.21 -2.18 5.52
C VAL A 40 10.38 -1.18 6.65
N ARG A 41 10.01 0.10 6.44
CA ARG A 41 10.03 1.15 7.48
C ARG A 41 9.13 0.83 8.67
N LEU A 42 8.03 0.12 8.43
CA LEU A 42 7.08 -0.31 9.45
C LEU A 42 7.38 -1.69 10.04
N ASP A 43 8.54 -2.27 9.72
CA ASP A 43 8.95 -3.62 10.12
C ASP A 43 7.98 -4.72 9.64
N ILE A 44 7.37 -4.50 8.48
CA ILE A 44 6.45 -5.43 7.84
C ILE A 44 7.18 -6.19 6.75
N SER A 45 7.09 -7.52 6.79
CA SER A 45 7.63 -8.37 5.74
C SER A 45 7.07 -7.98 4.37
N PRO A 46 7.91 -7.65 3.36
CA PRO A 46 7.45 -7.32 2.01
C PRO A 46 6.87 -8.54 1.29
N THR A 47 6.96 -9.74 1.86
CA THR A 47 6.33 -10.95 1.36
C THR A 47 4.99 -11.26 2.05
N ALA A 48 4.61 -10.47 3.07
CA ALA A 48 3.37 -10.66 3.81
C ALA A 48 2.14 -10.46 2.91
N ARG A 49 1.07 -11.19 3.24
CA ARG A 49 -0.26 -11.01 2.65
C ARG A 49 -1.08 -10.06 3.52
N ALA A 50 -2.12 -9.47 2.94
CA ALA A 50 -3.00 -8.56 3.69
C ALA A 50 -3.66 -9.25 4.90
N GLU A 51 -3.95 -10.54 4.81
CA GLU A 51 -4.51 -11.35 5.92
C GLU A 51 -3.50 -11.66 7.04
N GLU A 52 -2.20 -11.58 6.77
CA GLU A 52 -1.13 -11.79 7.75
C GLU A 52 -0.78 -10.49 8.51
N LEU A 53 -1.33 -9.35 8.06
CA LEU A 53 -1.08 -8.05 8.66
C LEU A 53 -2.05 -7.79 9.80
N ALA A 54 -1.52 -7.41 10.96
CA ALA A 54 -2.35 -6.96 12.06
C ALA A 54 -3.16 -5.70 11.66
N PRO A 55 -4.46 -5.62 12.00
CA PRO A 55 -5.33 -4.50 11.61
C PRO A 55 -4.81 -3.15 12.12
N GLU A 56 -4.10 -3.14 13.24
CA GLU A 56 -3.49 -1.96 13.87
C GLU A 56 -2.34 -1.35 13.05
N ARG A 57 -1.78 -2.11 12.10
CA ARG A 57 -0.69 -1.64 11.23
C ARG A 57 -1.20 -0.84 10.02
N PHE A 58 -2.47 -0.98 9.64
CA PHE A 58 -3.04 -0.27 8.49
C PHE A 58 -3.08 1.26 8.65
N PRO A 59 -3.41 1.84 9.82
CA PRO A 59 -3.31 3.28 10.04
C PRO A 59 -1.90 3.83 9.84
N ALA A 60 -0.88 3.14 10.38
CA ALA A 60 0.53 3.52 10.20
C ALA A 60 0.96 3.42 8.73
N LEU A 61 0.54 2.34 8.04
CA LEU A 61 0.79 2.16 6.62
C LEU A 61 0.11 3.25 5.79
N ALA A 62 -1.13 3.61 6.12
CA ALA A 62 -1.84 4.69 5.44
C ALA A 62 -1.15 6.04 5.66
N LEU A 63 -0.65 6.34 6.86
CA LEU A 63 0.12 7.56 7.13
C LEU A 63 1.43 7.59 6.32
N GLU A 64 2.21 6.51 6.34
CA GLU A 64 3.45 6.39 5.57
C GLU A 64 3.22 6.55 4.06
N LEU A 65 2.18 5.89 3.53
CA LEU A 65 1.80 6.01 2.11
C LEU A 65 1.12 7.36 1.79
N SER A 66 0.70 8.12 2.81
CA SER A 66 0.17 9.46 2.62
C SER A 66 1.25 10.52 2.45
N GLY A 67 2.49 10.23 2.86
CA GLY A 67 3.62 11.14 2.75
C GLY A 67 3.98 11.52 1.30
N PRO A 68 4.85 12.53 1.12
CA PRO A 68 5.23 13.08 -0.19
C PRO A 68 5.98 12.09 -1.10
N ASP A 69 6.32 10.89 -0.63
CA ASP A 69 6.87 9.77 -1.43
C ASP A 69 5.85 9.15 -2.40
N ARG A 70 4.70 9.81 -2.60
CA ARG A 70 3.84 9.62 -3.77
C ARG A 70 4.57 10.19 -4.99
N GLU A 71 5.64 9.54 -5.43
CA GLU A 71 6.09 9.71 -6.80
C GLU A 71 4.95 9.23 -7.70
N ARG A 72 4.11 10.19 -8.11
CA ARG A 72 2.98 9.98 -9.02
C ARG A 72 3.40 9.04 -10.15
N PRO A 73 2.58 8.05 -10.54
CA PRO A 73 2.81 7.38 -11.81
C PRO A 73 2.91 8.49 -12.85
N THR A 74 4.03 8.55 -13.56
CA THR A 74 4.15 9.34 -14.78
C THR A 74 3.01 8.88 -15.68
N THR A 75 1.91 9.64 -15.70
CA THR A 75 0.88 9.47 -16.70
C THR A 75 1.62 9.57 -18.03
N GLY A 76 1.66 8.46 -18.75
CA GLY A 76 2.25 8.40 -20.07
C GLY A 76 1.61 9.48 -20.92
N VAL A 77 2.42 10.47 -21.28
CA VAL A 77 2.24 11.22 -22.52
C VAL A 77 2.37 10.21 -23.64
N THR A 78 1.28 9.97 -24.36
CA THR A 78 1.20 9.89 -25.84
C THR A 78 -0.26 9.87 -26.24
#